data_AF-A0A0N8PUQ3-F1
#
_entry.id   AF-A0A0N8PUQ3-F1
#
_cell.length_a   1.000
_cell.length_b   1.000
_cell.length_c   1.000
_cell.angle_alpha   90.00
_cell.angle_beta   90.00
_cell.angle_gamma   90.00
#
_symmetry.space_group_name_H-M   'P 1'
#
loop_
_entity.id
_entity.type
_entity.pdbx_description
1 polymer ?
#
loop_
_entity_poly.entity_id
_entity_poly.type
_entity_poly.pdbx_seq_one_letter_code
_entity_poly.pdbx_strand_id
1 'polypeptide(L)'
;MHINLVDFDQVLFYTREALTKAYQEAFRIHGFVISEQQLIEIEGQSIVQLFDNLNIHDEHLRSEIRRFKKENYKTYFKYIIPNIDLLSLPNKVIVSNASSEDIADILTYYNITDVMGIIGRDKVKKLKPHPDPYLQAMNSFPATSYTIYEDSDTGLAAAKAAMQSVEYKHKINIVKVDLQITEFKGGSGQLIRKLNNKIDKITTTNSALLTLKRNKVPVPEIYFSNDEKIIMEYVEGDLLYNQYTNEKHFKKLMELQGNIRKIHYINGCSTTTYIERLKDHSKYFSADPELTYIFNYCCKSLLEHQELFNNERSFCHGDFTLSNIIVKDDKLVVIDPNINDNAMSSWLLDISKLLQSTRGYEYIFGISKNENRPELIKLRKSIMTSLSPELIPLVETLELSHWLRMLRYKKEIGHNDFIKARDITIEILKELESETWQTQLLY
;
A
#
# COMPACT_ATOMS: atom_id res chain seq x y z
N MET A 1 19.89 28.98 17.85
CA MET A 1 19.32 28.05 16.84
C MET A 1 19.25 26.66 17.46
N HIS A 2 18.17 25.92 17.20
CA HIS A 2 18.02 24.53 17.64
C HIS A 2 18.37 23.57 16.49
N ILE A 3 19.09 22.49 16.79
CA ILE A 3 19.49 21.45 15.82
C ILE A 3 19.01 20.08 16.28
N ASN A 4 18.48 19.29 15.35
CA ASN A 4 18.08 17.91 15.57
C ASN A 4 19.19 16.98 15.08
N LEU A 5 19.82 16.24 15.99
CA LEU A 5 20.81 15.20 15.68
C LEU A 5 20.06 13.87 15.63
N VAL A 6 19.91 13.29 14.45
CA VAL A 6 19.03 12.15 14.24
C VAL A 6 19.87 10.96 13.81
N ASP A 7 19.75 9.83 14.52
CA ASP A 7 20.33 8.58 14.00
C ASP A 7 19.63 8.14 12.72
N PHE A 8 20.32 7.32 11.93
CA PHE A 8 19.85 6.94 10.61
C PHE A 8 19.01 5.67 10.63
N ASP A 9 19.66 4.52 10.86
CA ASP A 9 19.05 3.21 10.84
C ASP A 9 18.09 3.06 12.01
N GLN A 10 16.89 2.52 11.75
CA GLN A 10 15.82 2.29 12.73
C GLN A 10 15.29 3.55 13.46
N VAL A 11 15.80 4.73 13.12
CA VAL A 11 15.34 6.04 13.62
C VAL A 11 14.77 6.89 12.50
N LEU A 12 15.61 7.43 11.61
CA LEU A 12 15.17 8.23 10.46
C LEU A 12 14.61 7.35 9.34
N PHE A 13 15.19 6.16 9.16
CA PHE A 13 14.74 5.16 8.19
C PHE A 13 14.79 3.77 8.83
N TYR A 14 13.71 3.00 8.72
CA TYR A 14 13.70 1.59 9.11
C TYR A 14 14.27 0.76 7.95
N THR A 15 15.54 0.38 8.09
CA THR A 15 16.36 -0.24 7.04
C THR A 15 16.50 -1.75 7.20
N ARG A 16 16.12 -2.31 8.35
CA ARG A 16 16.33 -3.73 8.72
C ARG A 16 15.90 -4.72 7.65
N GLU A 17 14.70 -4.58 7.10
CA GLU A 17 14.20 -5.52 6.10
C GLU A 17 15.01 -5.46 4.79
N ALA A 18 15.31 -4.24 4.32
CA ALA A 18 16.13 -4.07 3.11
C ALA A 18 17.54 -4.65 3.30
N LEU A 19 18.14 -4.41 4.48
CA LEU A 19 19.44 -4.99 4.85
C LEU A 19 19.36 -6.51 4.92
N THR A 20 18.29 -7.06 5.50
CA THR A 20 18.08 -8.50 5.63
C THR A 20 18.00 -9.18 4.27
N LYS A 21 17.19 -8.64 3.36
CA LYS A 21 17.08 -9.16 1.98
C LYS A 21 18.41 -9.08 1.23
N ALA A 22 19.13 -7.96 1.36
CA ALA A 22 20.43 -7.79 0.72
C ALA A 22 21.47 -8.79 1.22
N TYR A 23 21.50 -9.06 2.53
CA TYR A 23 22.38 -10.09 3.09
C TYR A 23 21.95 -11.48 2.67
N GLN A 24 20.67 -11.84 2.81
CA GLN A 24 20.16 -13.15 2.40
C GLN A 24 20.53 -13.48 0.96
N GLU A 25 20.36 -12.53 0.04
CA GLU A 25 20.74 -12.72 -1.36
C GLU A 25 22.25 -12.90 -1.53
N ALA A 26 23.06 -12.07 -0.86
CA ALA A 26 24.51 -12.18 -0.93
C ALA A 26 25.01 -13.55 -0.41
N PHE A 27 24.50 -14.03 0.72
CA PHE A 27 24.84 -15.35 1.27
C PHE A 27 24.34 -16.49 0.36
N ARG A 28 23.13 -16.37 -0.19
CA ARG A 28 22.51 -17.38 -1.06
C ARG A 28 23.33 -17.66 -2.31
N ILE A 29 23.88 -16.62 -2.94
CA ILE A 29 24.73 -16.77 -4.14
C ILE A 29 25.99 -17.60 -3.85
N HIS A 30 26.48 -17.58 -2.61
CA HIS A 30 27.61 -18.38 -2.16
C HIS A 30 27.21 -19.70 -1.47
N GLY A 31 25.96 -20.14 -1.62
CA GLY A 31 25.47 -21.43 -1.12
C GLY A 31 25.08 -21.45 0.36
N PHE A 32 24.99 -20.29 1.01
CA PHE A 32 24.57 -20.17 2.41
C PHE A 32 23.12 -19.71 2.50
N VAL A 33 22.37 -20.32 3.43
CA VAL A 33 21.02 -19.86 3.78
C VAL A 33 21.07 -19.27 5.18
N ILE A 34 20.74 -18.00 5.30
CA ILE A 34 20.66 -17.31 6.60
C ILE A 34 19.22 -16.90 6.89
N SER A 35 18.81 -17.12 8.13
CA SER A 35 17.51 -16.67 8.64
C SER A 35 17.55 -15.19 9.02
N GLU A 36 16.38 -14.55 9.04
CA GLU A 36 16.24 -13.19 9.57
C GLU A 36 16.65 -13.11 11.04
N GLN A 37 16.33 -14.14 11.83
CA GLN A 37 16.68 -14.21 13.25
C GLN A 37 18.21 -14.12 13.48
N GLN A 38 19.01 -14.81 12.65
CA GLN A 38 20.47 -14.73 12.73
C GLN A 38 21.01 -13.33 12.44
N LEU A 39 20.32 -12.54 11.61
CA LEU A 39 20.68 -11.16 11.32
C LEU A 39 20.22 -10.20 12.42
N ILE A 40 19.08 -10.47 13.06
CA ILE A 40 18.61 -9.70 14.22
C ILE A 40 19.56 -9.89 15.42
N GLU A 41 20.06 -11.10 15.65
CA GLU A 41 20.97 -11.41 16.76
C GLU A 41 22.29 -10.63 16.71
N ILE A 42 22.74 -10.25 15.50
CA ILE A 42 23.95 -9.44 15.30
C ILE A 42 23.63 -7.96 15.04
N GLU A 43 22.39 -7.52 15.19
CA GLU A 43 22.01 -6.13 15.00
C GLU A 43 22.75 -5.21 15.99
N GLY A 44 23.28 -4.09 15.49
CA GLY A 44 24.16 -3.21 16.27
C GLY A 44 25.57 -3.77 16.52
N GLN A 45 25.85 -5.01 16.08
CA GLN A 45 27.17 -5.64 16.16
C GLN A 45 27.85 -5.72 14.79
N SER A 46 29.07 -6.23 14.76
CA SER A 46 29.82 -6.41 13.52
C SER A 46 29.34 -7.65 12.77
N ILE A 47 29.10 -7.52 11.46
CA ILE A 47 28.82 -8.64 10.55
C ILE A 47 29.90 -9.75 10.60
N VAL A 48 31.10 -9.42 11.08
CA VAL A 48 32.18 -10.39 11.33
C VAL A 48 31.72 -11.51 12.26
N GLN A 49 30.92 -11.21 13.28
CA GLN A 49 30.40 -12.22 14.18
C GLN A 49 29.48 -13.21 13.47
N LEU A 50 28.66 -12.76 12.51
CA LEU A 50 27.85 -13.68 11.71
C LEU A 50 28.73 -14.58 10.84
N PHE A 51 29.81 -14.06 10.25
CA PHE A 51 30.76 -14.89 9.54
C PHE A 51 31.41 -15.93 10.44
N ASP A 52 31.81 -15.55 11.65
CA ASP A 52 32.39 -16.46 12.63
C ASP A 52 31.38 -17.53 13.07
N ASN A 53 30.12 -17.14 13.35
CA ASN A 53 29.04 -18.07 13.71
C ASN A 53 28.72 -19.07 12.58
N LEU A 54 28.95 -18.69 11.33
CA LEU A 54 28.76 -19.55 10.16
C LEU A 54 30.04 -20.31 9.75
N ASN A 55 31.12 -20.23 10.53
CA ASN A 55 32.44 -20.80 10.23
C ASN A 55 33.03 -20.35 8.88
N ILE A 56 32.69 -19.13 8.45
CA ILE A 56 33.21 -18.52 7.23
C ILE A 56 34.46 -17.75 7.62
N HIS A 57 35.64 -18.37 7.54
CA HIS A 57 36.93 -17.72 7.88
C HIS A 57 37.73 -17.25 6.66
N ASP A 58 37.31 -17.62 5.46
CA ASP A 58 37.93 -17.16 4.21
C ASP A 58 37.64 -15.67 3.98
N GLU A 59 38.67 -14.83 4.07
CA GLU A 59 38.56 -13.38 3.86
C GLU A 59 38.22 -13.00 2.41
N HIS A 60 38.55 -13.84 1.42
CA HIS A 60 38.10 -13.63 0.04
C HIS A 60 36.57 -13.75 -0.03
N LEU A 61 36.03 -14.86 0.49
CA LEU A 61 34.59 -15.11 0.55
C LEU A 61 33.84 -14.03 1.36
N ARG A 62 34.37 -13.62 2.53
CA ARG A 62 33.80 -12.51 3.32
C ARG A 62 33.75 -11.21 2.52
N SER A 63 34.79 -10.92 1.76
CA SER A 63 34.88 -9.72 0.92
C SER A 63 33.90 -9.78 -0.24
N GLU A 64 33.73 -10.95 -0.88
CA GLU A 64 32.72 -11.16 -1.92
C GLU A 64 31.30 -10.97 -1.39
N ILE A 65 30.95 -11.58 -0.25
CA ILE A 65 29.62 -11.42 0.37
C ILE A 65 29.34 -9.95 0.67
N ARG A 66 30.30 -9.22 1.24
CA ARG A 66 30.17 -7.77 1.50
C ARG A 66 29.98 -6.97 0.22
N ARG A 67 30.73 -7.29 -0.84
CA ARG A 67 30.63 -6.66 -2.16
C ARG A 67 29.26 -6.90 -2.78
N PHE A 68 28.81 -8.15 -2.87
CA PHE A 68 27.49 -8.51 -3.39
C PHE A 68 26.36 -7.86 -2.61
N LYS A 69 26.47 -7.79 -1.28
CA LYS A 69 25.50 -7.04 -0.46
C LYS A 69 25.48 -5.58 -0.86
N LYS A 70 26.64 -4.90 -1.00
CA LYS A 70 26.71 -3.48 -1.37
C LYS A 70 26.11 -3.25 -2.76
N GLU A 71 26.47 -4.07 -3.74
CA GLU A 71 25.98 -3.99 -5.13
C GLU A 71 24.45 -4.17 -5.20
N ASN A 72 23.87 -5.07 -4.40
CA ASN A 72 22.44 -5.37 -4.44
C ASN A 72 21.58 -4.56 -3.47
N TYR A 73 22.16 -3.83 -2.51
CA TYR A 73 21.38 -3.17 -1.45
C TYR A 73 20.35 -2.17 -2.01
N LYS A 74 20.71 -1.44 -3.07
CA LYS A 74 19.82 -0.47 -3.75
C LYS A 74 18.54 -1.11 -4.29
N THR A 75 18.61 -2.37 -4.74
CA THR A 75 17.45 -3.13 -5.24
C THR A 75 16.37 -3.33 -4.16
N TYR A 76 16.75 -3.25 -2.89
CA TYR A 76 15.86 -3.43 -1.76
C TYR A 76 15.42 -2.12 -1.09
N PHE A 77 15.75 -0.95 -1.65
CA PHE A 77 15.38 0.34 -1.06
C PHE A 77 13.87 0.52 -0.92
N LYS A 78 13.04 -0.06 -1.78
CA LYS A 78 11.57 -0.07 -1.62
C LYS A 78 11.07 -0.73 -0.33
N TYR A 79 11.90 -1.55 0.34
CA TYR A 79 11.58 -2.15 1.62
C TYR A 79 12.00 -1.27 2.81
N ILE A 80 12.73 -0.19 2.58
CA ILE A 80 13.05 0.81 3.60
C ILE A 80 11.80 1.62 3.91
N ILE A 81 11.58 1.95 5.18
CA ILE A 81 10.44 2.74 5.61
C ILE A 81 10.95 4.09 6.14
N PRO A 82 10.65 5.23 5.49
CA PRO A 82 11.03 6.52 6.02
C PRO A 82 10.18 6.91 7.24
N ASN A 83 10.83 7.42 8.29
CA ASN A 83 10.15 8.04 9.41
C ASN A 83 9.74 9.47 9.05
N ILE A 84 8.55 9.62 8.49
CA ILE A 84 8.01 10.90 8.00
C ILE A 84 8.03 11.98 9.10
N ASP A 85 7.73 11.62 10.34
CA ASP A 85 7.67 12.58 11.44
C ASP A 85 9.06 13.18 11.72
N LEU A 86 10.12 12.34 11.73
CA LEU A 86 11.49 12.81 11.90
C LEU A 86 12.08 13.47 10.65
N LEU A 87 11.66 13.04 9.45
CA LEU A 87 12.05 13.70 8.20
C LEU A 87 11.56 15.14 8.13
N SER A 88 10.37 15.41 8.67
CA SER A 88 9.77 16.76 8.71
C SER A 88 10.46 17.73 9.69
N LEU A 89 11.39 17.26 10.52
CA LEU A 89 12.07 18.12 11.49
C LEU A 89 13.02 19.10 10.78
N PRO A 90 12.97 20.40 11.11
CA PRO A 90 13.91 21.38 10.57
C PRO A 90 15.31 21.16 11.17
N ASN A 91 16.33 21.70 10.51
CA ASN A 91 17.71 21.73 11.01
C ASN A 91 18.25 20.35 11.43
N LYS A 92 17.98 19.34 10.61
CA LYS A 92 18.36 17.94 10.82
C LYS A 92 19.81 17.68 10.39
N VAL A 93 20.61 17.11 11.28
CA VAL A 93 21.92 16.52 10.99
C VAL A 93 21.85 15.03 11.29
N ILE A 94 22.27 14.20 10.33
CA ILE A 94 22.27 12.75 10.49
C ILE A 94 23.57 12.33 11.19
N VAL A 95 23.49 11.47 12.21
CA VAL A 95 24.66 10.96 12.94
C VAL A 95 24.56 9.45 13.07
N SER A 96 25.37 8.69 12.31
CA SER A 96 25.24 7.22 12.21
C SER A 96 26.58 6.50 12.10
N ASN A 97 26.60 5.22 12.46
CA ASN A 97 27.71 4.30 12.21
C ASN A 97 27.75 3.77 10.76
N ALA A 98 26.73 4.06 9.94
CA ALA A 98 26.73 3.80 8.51
C ALA A 98 27.70 4.75 7.78
N SER A 99 28.07 4.41 6.54
CA SER A 99 28.87 5.30 5.71
C SER A 99 28.06 6.48 5.22
N SER A 100 28.70 7.64 5.06
CA SER A 100 28.03 8.82 4.50
C SER A 100 27.52 8.56 3.07
N GLU A 101 28.19 7.67 2.32
CA GLU A 101 27.78 7.23 0.98
C GLU A 101 26.45 6.45 1.03
N ASP A 102 26.35 5.42 1.88
CA ASP A 102 25.13 4.60 2.00
C ASP A 102 23.92 5.45 2.43
N ILE A 103 24.15 6.39 3.35
CA ILE A 103 23.12 7.34 3.81
C ILE A 103 22.67 8.23 2.64
N ALA A 104 23.62 8.79 1.88
CA ALA A 104 23.33 9.66 0.74
C ALA A 104 22.56 8.93 -0.37
N ASP A 105 22.87 7.65 -0.62
CA ASP A 105 22.16 6.82 -1.59
C ASP A 105 20.68 6.66 -1.23
N ILE A 106 20.37 6.39 0.04
CA ILE A 106 18.99 6.25 0.51
C ILE A 106 18.27 7.60 0.47
N LEU A 107 18.89 8.68 0.94
CA LEU A 107 18.31 10.03 0.86
C LEU A 107 17.97 10.41 -0.59
N THR A 108 18.86 10.08 -1.53
CA THR A 108 18.66 10.32 -2.97
C THR A 108 17.48 9.51 -3.49
N TYR A 109 17.38 8.23 -3.16
CA TYR A 109 16.25 7.38 -3.56
C TYR A 109 14.90 7.92 -3.05
N TYR A 110 14.86 8.49 -1.85
CA TYR A 110 13.67 9.10 -1.26
C TYR A 110 13.50 10.60 -1.60
N ASN A 111 14.36 11.18 -2.45
CA ASN A 111 14.38 12.60 -2.80
C ASN A 111 14.43 13.55 -1.58
N ILE A 112 15.15 13.16 -0.52
CA ILE A 112 15.32 13.95 0.70
C ILE A 112 16.54 14.85 0.54
N THR A 113 16.33 16.17 0.49
CA THR A 113 17.38 17.17 0.28
C THR A 113 17.56 18.13 1.47
N ASP A 114 16.68 18.06 2.46
CA ASP A 114 16.59 18.98 3.60
C ASP A 114 17.44 18.53 4.82
N VAL A 115 18.64 18.03 4.55
CA VAL A 115 19.59 17.61 5.58
C VAL A 115 20.73 18.62 5.65
N MET A 116 21.01 19.17 6.84
CA MET A 116 22.12 20.11 7.05
C MET A 116 23.48 19.44 6.86
N GLY A 117 23.58 18.16 7.20
CA GLY A 117 24.79 17.37 7.03
C GLY A 117 24.66 15.94 7.53
N ILE A 118 25.66 15.13 7.16
CA ILE A 118 25.78 13.72 7.54
C ILE A 118 27.11 13.54 8.27
N ILE A 119 27.08 12.98 9.47
CA ILE A 119 28.23 12.48 10.22
C ILE A 119 28.16 10.95 10.22
N GLY A 120 28.69 10.35 9.15
CA GLY A 120 28.84 8.90 9.01
C GLY A 120 30.17 8.39 9.58
N ARG A 121 30.40 7.07 9.51
CA ARG A 121 31.61 6.41 10.01
C ARG A 121 32.92 6.96 9.43
N ASP A 122 32.88 7.46 8.21
CA ASP A 122 34.01 8.02 7.48
C ASP A 122 34.46 9.39 8.01
N LYS A 123 33.66 10.02 8.88
CA LYS A 123 33.94 11.36 9.45
C LYS A 123 34.36 11.34 10.91
N VAL A 124 34.56 10.16 11.50
CA VAL A 124 34.87 10.01 12.92
C VAL A 124 35.96 8.97 13.14
N LYS A 125 36.71 9.13 14.24
CA LYS A 125 37.76 8.19 14.64
C LYS A 125 37.20 6.97 15.38
N LYS A 126 36.19 7.19 16.23
CA LYS A 126 35.55 6.14 17.02
C LYS A 126 34.04 6.17 16.78
N LEU A 127 33.47 4.97 16.63
CA LEU A 127 32.04 4.76 16.41
C LEU A 127 31.27 4.71 17.73
N LYS A 128 29.93 4.79 17.65
CA LYS A 128 29.05 4.54 18.80
C LYS A 128 29.39 3.16 19.41
N PRO A 129 29.47 3.00 20.75
CA PRO A 129 28.95 3.89 21.80
C PRO A 129 29.87 5.05 22.23
N HIS A 130 30.98 5.31 21.52
CA HIS A 130 31.82 6.49 21.83
C HIS A 130 31.07 7.79 21.50
N PRO A 131 31.25 8.89 22.26
CA PRO A 131 30.57 10.18 22.00
C PRO A 131 31.06 10.92 20.75
N ASP A 132 32.13 10.45 20.09
CA ASP A 132 32.81 11.13 18.98
C ASP A 132 31.86 11.56 17.85
N PRO A 133 30.90 10.73 17.38
CA PRO A 133 29.95 11.14 16.34
C PRO A 133 29.10 12.34 16.71
N TYR A 134 28.58 12.39 17.93
CA TYR A 134 27.77 13.52 18.37
C TYR A 134 28.60 14.76 18.63
N LEU A 135 29.79 14.62 19.22
CA LEU A 135 30.71 15.74 19.43
C LEU A 135 31.17 16.34 18.10
N GLN A 136 31.47 15.49 17.11
CA GLN A 136 31.80 15.93 15.77
C GLN A 136 30.64 16.68 15.12
N ALA A 137 29.41 16.17 15.25
CA ALA A 137 28.21 16.85 14.76
C ALA A 137 28.03 18.24 15.41
N MET A 138 28.14 18.33 16.74
CA MET A 138 28.00 19.60 17.46
C MET A 138 29.09 20.62 17.10
N ASN A 139 30.31 20.15 16.87
CA ASN A 139 31.42 21.00 16.43
C ASN A 139 31.24 21.50 14.99
N SER A 140 30.81 20.63 14.08
CA SER A 140 30.55 20.99 12.67
C SER A 140 29.29 21.84 12.50
N PHE A 141 28.32 21.71 13.41
CA PHE A 141 27.05 22.44 13.38
C PHE A 141 26.76 23.05 14.76
N PRO A 142 27.37 24.21 15.09
CA PRO A 142 27.19 24.87 16.37
C PRO A 142 25.75 25.38 16.57
N ALA A 143 25.17 25.12 17.75
CA ALA A 143 23.81 25.49 18.10
C ALA A 143 23.68 25.87 19.59
N THR A 144 22.59 26.52 19.96
CA THR A 144 22.31 26.85 21.36
C THR A 144 21.67 25.68 22.11
N SER A 145 21.08 24.75 21.37
CA SER A 145 20.40 23.59 21.92
C SER A 145 20.31 22.47 20.88
N TYR A 146 20.34 21.23 21.34
CA TYR A 146 20.26 20.03 20.53
C TYR A 146 19.17 19.08 21.03
N THR A 147 18.49 18.40 20.11
CA THR A 147 17.72 17.18 20.42
C THR A 147 18.37 16.02 19.69
N ILE A 148 18.67 14.93 20.42
CA ILE A 148 19.23 13.70 19.87
C ILE A 148 18.14 12.65 19.79
N TYR A 149 17.94 12.03 18.63
CA TYR A 149 16.98 10.94 18.41
C TYR A 149 17.75 9.64 18.15
N GLU A 150 17.45 8.61 18.94
CA GLU A 150 18.17 7.32 18.96
C GLU A 150 17.23 6.16 19.33
N ASP A 151 17.48 4.96 18.82
CA ASP A 151 16.70 3.74 19.16
C ASP A 151 17.54 2.75 19.99
N SER A 152 18.85 2.70 19.74
CA SER A 152 19.76 1.66 20.21
C SER A 152 20.44 1.98 21.54
N ASP A 153 20.76 0.96 22.33
CA ASP A 153 21.50 1.14 23.59
C ASP A 153 22.92 1.72 23.35
N THR A 154 23.58 1.31 22.26
CA THR A 154 24.89 1.84 21.87
C THR A 154 24.81 3.31 21.49
N GLY A 155 23.78 3.71 20.76
CA GLY A 155 23.51 5.10 20.41
C GLY A 155 23.13 5.98 21.59
N LEU A 156 22.22 5.51 22.45
CA LEU A 156 21.86 6.19 23.68
C LEU A 156 23.06 6.38 24.62
N ALA A 157 23.97 5.40 24.71
CA ALA A 157 25.22 5.53 25.47
C ALA A 157 26.13 6.62 24.89
N ALA A 158 26.30 6.66 23.57
CA ALA A 158 27.07 7.70 22.88
C ALA A 158 26.47 9.10 23.11
N ALA A 159 25.15 9.23 23.02
CA ALA A 159 24.44 10.49 23.23
C ALA A 159 24.59 11.01 24.67
N LYS A 160 24.45 10.13 25.67
CA LYS A 160 24.64 10.47 27.09
C LYS A 160 26.08 10.88 27.38
N ALA A 161 27.07 10.16 26.85
CA ALA A 161 28.48 10.49 27.00
C ALA A 161 28.84 11.83 26.34
N ALA A 162 28.23 12.14 25.19
CA ALA A 162 28.41 13.43 24.53
C ALA A 162 27.83 14.55 25.38
N MET A 163 26.60 14.39 25.90
CA MET A 163 25.95 15.36 26.78
C MET A 163 26.81 15.72 28.00
N GLN A 164 27.35 14.71 28.69
CA GLN A 164 28.25 14.90 29.84
C GLN A 164 29.54 15.67 29.47
N SER A 165 29.99 15.57 28.22
CA SER A 165 31.21 16.23 27.74
C SER A 165 31.01 17.74 27.44
N VAL A 166 29.77 18.21 27.28
CA VAL A 166 29.45 19.61 26.89
C VAL A 166 28.48 20.32 27.84
N GLU A 167 28.20 19.73 29.01
CA GLU A 167 27.04 20.00 29.89
C GLU A 167 26.88 21.46 30.37
N TYR A 168 27.90 22.32 30.24
CA TYR A 168 27.85 23.73 30.67
C TYR A 168 27.55 24.76 29.57
N LYS A 169 27.50 24.37 28.29
CA LYS A 169 27.35 25.33 27.17
C LYS A 169 26.07 25.18 26.35
N HIS A 170 25.38 24.03 26.40
CA HIS A 170 24.26 23.72 25.51
C HIS A 170 23.13 23.00 26.24
N LYS A 171 21.87 23.31 25.87
CA LYS A 171 20.69 22.53 26.30
C LYS A 171 20.54 21.31 25.40
N ILE A 172 20.67 20.09 25.96
CA ILE A 172 20.57 18.83 25.20
C ILE A 172 19.37 18.01 25.71
N ASN A 173 18.56 17.51 24.78
CA ASN A 173 17.50 16.55 25.04
C ASN A 173 17.78 15.24 24.29
N ILE A 174 17.51 14.08 24.89
CA ILE A 174 17.67 12.77 24.25
C ILE A 174 16.30 12.10 24.18
N VAL A 175 15.88 11.72 22.99
CA VAL A 175 14.60 11.07 22.71
C VAL A 175 14.87 9.66 22.23
N LYS A 176 14.39 8.67 22.99
CA LYS A 176 14.37 7.28 22.53
C LYS A 176 13.23 7.13 21.52
N VAL A 177 13.55 6.65 20.32
CA VAL A 177 12.60 6.37 19.25
C VAL A 177 12.26 4.89 19.27
N ASP A 178 10.97 4.59 19.26
CA ASP A 178 10.44 3.23 19.13
C ASP A 178 9.26 3.30 18.17
N LEU A 179 9.31 2.51 17.08
CA LEU A 179 8.23 2.45 16.12
C LEU A 179 7.56 1.09 16.16
N GLN A 180 6.25 1.13 16.40
CA GLN A 180 5.42 -0.05 16.28
C GLN A 180 5.02 -0.26 14.82
N ILE A 181 5.53 -1.34 14.25
CA ILE A 181 5.17 -1.81 12.92
C ILE A 181 4.27 -3.03 13.09
N THR A 182 3.09 -2.98 12.47
CA THR A 182 2.22 -4.15 12.37
C THR A 182 1.96 -4.46 10.90
N GLU A 183 2.23 -5.69 10.49
CA GLU A 183 2.02 -6.12 9.12
C GLU A 183 0.64 -6.77 8.95
N PHE A 184 -0.02 -6.44 7.84
CA PHE A 184 -1.26 -7.08 7.43
C PHE A 184 -1.21 -7.37 5.93
N LYS A 185 -1.90 -8.42 5.50
CA LYS A 185 -2.11 -8.68 4.07
C LYS A 185 -3.26 -7.81 3.58
N GLY A 186 -3.02 -6.99 2.56
CA GLY A 186 -4.11 -6.31 1.85
C GLY A 186 -5.00 -7.30 1.09
N GLY A 187 -6.22 -6.89 0.74
CA GLY A 187 -7.16 -7.71 -0.04
C GLY A 187 -6.62 -8.11 -1.42
N SER A 188 -5.68 -7.33 -1.96
CA SER A 188 -4.94 -7.58 -3.20
C SER A 188 -3.70 -8.47 -3.04
N GLY A 189 -3.40 -8.95 -1.82
CA GLY A 189 -2.20 -9.71 -1.50
C GLY A 189 -0.93 -8.86 -1.34
N GLN A 190 -1.04 -7.53 -1.48
CA GLN A 190 0.07 -6.60 -1.28
C GLN A 190 0.47 -6.51 0.20
N LEU A 191 1.77 -6.26 0.43
CA LEU A 191 2.32 -6.04 1.76
C LEU A 191 1.94 -4.64 2.24
N ILE A 192 1.20 -4.59 3.35
CA ILE A 192 0.76 -3.35 4.00
C ILE A 192 1.30 -3.36 5.42
N ARG A 193 1.94 -2.27 5.82
CA ARG A 193 2.44 -2.09 7.18
C ARG A 193 1.79 -0.87 7.81
N LYS A 194 1.24 -1.04 9.01
CA LYS A 194 0.78 0.06 9.85
C LYS A 194 1.94 0.55 10.70
N LEU A 195 2.24 1.85 10.61
CA LEU A 195 3.29 2.55 11.34
C LEU A 195 2.59 3.60 12.22
N ASN A 196 2.26 3.24 13.46
CA ASN A 196 1.40 4.07 14.32
C ASN A 196 0.08 4.46 13.61
N ASN A 197 -0.06 5.73 13.20
CA ASN A 197 -1.21 6.29 12.48
C ASN A 197 -0.99 6.43 10.96
N LYS A 198 -0.01 5.73 10.40
CA LYS A 198 0.32 5.74 8.96
C LYS A 198 0.27 4.33 8.38
N ILE A 199 0.10 4.24 7.07
CA ILE A 199 0.19 3.03 6.27
C ILE A 199 1.36 3.18 5.30
N ASP A 200 2.28 2.21 5.33
CA ASP A 200 3.28 1.97 4.29
C ASP A 200 2.79 0.86 3.37
N LYS A 201 2.72 1.16 2.07
CA LYS A 201 2.24 0.23 1.06
C LYS A 201 3.20 0.24 -0.13
N ILE A 202 3.71 -0.95 -0.46
CA ILE A 202 4.46 -1.17 -1.70
C ILE A 202 3.44 -1.40 -2.81
N THR A 203 3.39 -0.49 -3.77
CA THR A 203 2.46 -0.57 -4.90
C THR A 203 2.95 0.26 -6.08
N THR A 204 2.55 -0.16 -7.28
CA THR A 204 2.82 0.51 -8.55
C THR A 204 1.66 1.40 -9.01
N THR A 205 0.56 1.45 -8.25
CA THR A 205 -0.68 2.17 -8.60
C THR A 205 -0.83 3.53 -7.91
N ASN A 206 0.28 4.16 -7.51
CA ASN A 206 0.26 5.39 -6.71
C ASN A 206 -0.38 6.59 -7.43
N SER A 207 -0.32 6.60 -8.76
CA SER A 207 -0.91 7.65 -9.61
C SER A 207 -2.41 7.82 -9.40
N ALA A 208 -3.13 6.74 -9.10
CA ALA A 208 -4.58 6.76 -8.93
C ALA A 208 -5.01 7.53 -7.68
N LEU A 209 -4.39 7.26 -6.53
CA LEU A 209 -4.72 7.95 -5.29
C LEU A 209 -4.33 9.43 -5.34
N LEU A 210 -3.19 9.74 -5.95
CA LEU A 210 -2.77 11.12 -6.21
C LEU A 210 -3.76 11.86 -7.13
N THR A 211 -4.30 11.19 -8.15
CA THR A 211 -5.31 11.75 -9.04
C THR A 211 -6.60 12.05 -8.29
N LEU A 212 -7.08 11.13 -7.45
CA LEU A 212 -8.24 11.35 -6.59
C LEU A 212 -8.02 12.54 -5.65
N LYS A 213 -6.87 12.61 -4.98
CA LYS A 213 -6.49 13.72 -4.07
C LYS A 213 -6.52 15.08 -4.80
N ARG A 214 -5.91 15.17 -5.99
CA ARG A 214 -5.88 16.39 -6.81
C ARG A 214 -7.28 16.87 -7.20
N ASN A 215 -8.21 15.94 -7.40
CA ASN A 215 -9.60 16.22 -7.74
C ASN A 215 -10.52 16.35 -6.52
N LYS A 216 -9.94 16.53 -5.32
CA LYS A 216 -10.66 16.75 -4.05
C LYS A 216 -11.62 15.60 -3.68
N VAL A 217 -11.37 14.40 -4.20
CA VAL A 217 -12.05 13.20 -3.71
C VAL A 217 -11.45 12.87 -2.34
N PRO A 218 -12.26 12.62 -1.30
CA PRO A 218 -11.74 12.26 0.02
C PRO A 218 -10.96 10.95 -0.05
N VAL A 219 -9.66 11.04 0.22
CA VAL A 219 -8.70 9.94 0.28
C VAL A 219 -7.79 10.14 1.50
N PRO A 220 -7.06 9.12 1.96
CA PRO A 220 -6.08 9.28 3.04
C PRO A 220 -5.06 10.39 2.72
N GLU A 221 -4.60 11.11 3.73
CA GLU A 221 -3.52 12.07 3.53
C GLU A 221 -2.24 11.35 3.09
N ILE A 222 -1.71 11.73 1.91
CA ILE A 222 -0.49 11.13 1.35
C ILE A 222 0.72 11.92 1.85
N TYR A 223 1.59 11.26 2.61
CA TYR A 223 2.82 11.84 3.16
C TYR A 223 4.03 11.64 2.25
N PHE A 224 4.10 10.51 1.57
CA PHE A 224 5.17 10.18 0.64
C PHE A 224 4.64 9.30 -0.49
N SER A 225 5.15 9.48 -1.71
CA SER A 225 4.85 8.62 -2.84
C SER A 225 5.98 8.66 -3.86
N ASN A 226 6.36 7.50 -4.38
CA ASN A 226 7.18 7.35 -5.60
C ASN A 226 6.53 6.27 -6.50
N ASP A 227 7.26 5.69 -7.45
CA ASP A 227 6.70 4.69 -8.38
C ASP A 227 6.48 3.30 -7.74
N GLU A 228 7.11 3.02 -6.60
CA GLU A 228 7.08 1.69 -5.96
C GLU A 228 6.42 1.68 -4.58
N LYS A 229 6.19 2.85 -3.98
CA LYS A 229 5.75 3.00 -2.59
C LYS A 229 4.88 4.22 -2.40
N ILE A 230 3.92 4.08 -1.51
CA ILE A 230 3.16 5.17 -0.90
C ILE A 230 3.12 5.02 0.61
N ILE A 231 3.28 6.14 1.31
CA ILE A 231 3.00 6.26 2.73
C ILE A 231 1.89 7.29 2.90
N MET A 232 0.85 6.86 3.58
CA MET A 232 -0.38 7.63 3.74
C MET A 232 -0.94 7.49 5.14
N GLU A 233 -1.95 8.29 5.46
CA GLU A 233 -2.71 8.21 6.70
C GLU A 233 -3.35 6.83 6.88
N TYR A 234 -3.26 6.30 8.09
CA TYR A 234 -4.17 5.25 8.53
C TYR A 234 -5.50 5.89 8.88
N VAL A 235 -6.51 5.68 8.03
CA VAL A 235 -7.85 6.24 8.25
C VAL A 235 -8.54 5.45 9.35
N GLU A 236 -8.57 6.01 10.55
CA GLU A 236 -9.31 5.45 11.68
C GLU A 236 -10.82 5.57 11.43
N GLY A 237 -11.47 4.44 11.17
CA GLY A 237 -12.89 4.36 10.89
C GLY A 237 -13.33 2.94 10.56
N ASP A 238 -14.62 2.78 10.30
CA ASP A 238 -15.20 1.49 9.92
C ASP A 238 -15.45 1.42 8.42
N LEU A 239 -15.41 0.20 7.86
CA LEU A 239 -15.84 -0.02 6.48
C LEU A 239 -17.28 0.45 6.28
N LEU A 240 -17.56 1.15 5.19
CA LEU A 240 -18.92 1.54 4.83
C LEU A 240 -19.83 0.33 4.74
N TYR A 241 -19.29 -0.80 4.26
CA TYR A 241 -20.01 -2.07 4.27
C TYR A 241 -20.60 -2.42 5.64
N ASN A 242 -19.91 -2.09 6.75
CA ASN A 242 -20.35 -2.38 8.13
C ASN A 242 -21.27 -1.30 8.70
N GLN A 243 -21.17 -0.07 8.22
CA GLN A 243 -21.93 1.07 8.75
C GLN A 243 -23.11 1.50 7.88
N TYR A 244 -23.30 0.91 6.70
CA TYR A 244 -24.38 1.30 5.80
C TYR A 244 -25.76 1.05 6.44
N THR A 245 -26.53 2.12 6.65
CA THR A 245 -27.79 2.06 7.43
C THR A 245 -28.93 2.89 6.86
N ASN A 246 -28.68 3.87 5.97
CA ASN A 246 -29.70 4.85 5.61
C ASN A 246 -29.46 5.60 4.29
N GLU A 247 -30.44 6.42 3.92
CA GLU A 247 -30.44 7.32 2.76
C GLU A 247 -29.33 8.38 2.80
N LYS A 248 -28.89 8.80 4.00
CA LYS A 248 -27.78 9.76 4.13
C LYS A 248 -26.46 9.16 3.59
N HIS A 249 -26.19 7.88 3.88
CA HIS A 249 -25.04 7.19 3.29
C HIS A 249 -25.18 7.02 1.78
N PHE A 250 -26.38 6.69 1.28
CA PHE A 250 -26.64 6.64 -0.17
C PHE A 250 -26.31 7.96 -0.86
N LYS A 251 -26.83 9.09 -0.36
CA LYS A 251 -26.57 10.42 -0.93
C LYS A 251 -25.08 10.74 -0.98
N LYS A 252 -24.34 10.48 0.11
CA LYS A 252 -22.89 10.69 0.17
C LYS A 252 -22.12 9.79 -0.79
N LEU A 253 -22.54 8.54 -0.93
CA LEU A 253 -21.93 7.58 -1.84
C LEU A 253 -22.12 8.01 -3.31
N MET A 254 -23.32 8.45 -3.68
CA MET A 254 -23.61 8.95 -5.02
C MET A 254 -22.94 10.29 -5.31
N GLU A 255 -22.82 11.18 -4.32
CA GLU A 255 -22.03 12.41 -4.44
C GLU A 255 -20.54 12.10 -4.67
N LEU A 256 -19.99 11.19 -3.88
CA LEU A 256 -18.60 10.71 -4.00
C LEU A 256 -18.34 10.12 -5.39
N GLN A 257 -19.21 9.21 -5.83
CA GLN A 257 -19.11 8.61 -7.16
C GLN A 257 -19.26 9.65 -8.27
N GLY A 258 -20.18 10.61 -8.12
CA GLY A 258 -20.36 11.71 -9.06
C GLY A 258 -19.13 12.62 -9.15
N ASN A 259 -18.38 12.80 -8.06
CA ASN A 259 -17.11 13.52 -8.07
C ASN A 259 -16.01 12.73 -8.80
N ILE A 260 -15.95 11.41 -8.60
CA ILE A 260 -15.01 10.53 -9.33
C ILE A 260 -15.32 10.53 -10.83
N ARG A 261 -16.60 10.42 -11.21
CA ARG A 261 -17.06 10.45 -12.62
C ARG A 261 -16.62 11.70 -13.39
N LYS A 262 -16.51 12.85 -12.71
CA LYS A 262 -16.10 14.12 -13.34
C LYS A 262 -14.61 14.20 -13.65
N ILE A 263 -13.80 13.28 -13.12
CA ILE A 263 -12.37 13.26 -13.37
C ILE A 263 -12.15 12.74 -14.80
N HIS A 264 -11.63 13.62 -15.65
CA HIS A 264 -11.31 13.26 -17.02
C HIS A 264 -10.13 12.27 -17.05
N TYR A 265 -10.31 11.14 -17.73
CA TYR A 265 -9.30 10.10 -17.84
C TYR A 265 -9.19 9.65 -19.30
N ILE A 266 -8.16 10.13 -19.98
CA ILE A 266 -7.98 9.95 -21.43
C ILE A 266 -7.27 8.62 -21.75
N ASN A 267 -6.56 8.03 -20.79
CA ASN A 267 -5.75 6.83 -21.01
C ASN A 267 -6.56 5.52 -21.06
N GLY A 268 -7.88 5.60 -21.21
CA GLY A 268 -8.74 4.41 -21.23
C GLY A 268 -8.76 3.72 -22.60
N CYS A 269 -8.36 2.45 -22.61
CA CYS A 269 -8.64 1.53 -23.71
C CYS A 269 -10.16 1.36 -23.94
N SER A 270 -10.57 0.76 -25.06
CA SER A 270 -11.98 0.61 -25.42
C SER A 270 -12.67 -0.59 -24.76
N THR A 271 -13.98 -0.72 -24.96
CA THR A 271 -14.76 -1.95 -24.66
C THR A 271 -14.06 -3.23 -25.12
N THR A 272 -13.40 -3.21 -26.28
CA THR A 272 -12.65 -4.36 -26.81
C THR A 272 -11.56 -4.83 -25.85
N THR A 273 -10.79 -3.92 -25.27
CA THR A 273 -9.73 -4.26 -24.32
C THR A 273 -10.27 -4.81 -23.01
N TYR A 274 -11.47 -4.37 -22.59
CA TYR A 274 -12.17 -4.99 -21.46
C TYR A 274 -12.54 -6.46 -21.76
N ILE A 275 -13.07 -6.73 -22.96
CA ILE A 275 -13.43 -8.08 -23.41
C ILE A 275 -12.19 -8.97 -23.54
N GLU A 276 -11.07 -8.45 -24.05
CA GLU A 276 -9.79 -9.18 -24.10
C GLU A 276 -9.32 -9.59 -22.71
N ARG A 277 -9.42 -8.67 -21.74
CA ARG A 277 -9.12 -8.99 -20.35
C ARG A 277 -10.06 -10.06 -19.77
N LEU A 278 -11.36 -10.06 -20.14
CA LEU A 278 -12.27 -11.14 -19.76
C LEU A 278 -11.87 -12.47 -20.40
N LYS A 279 -11.45 -12.47 -21.67
CA LYS A 279 -10.96 -13.67 -22.38
C LYS A 279 -9.76 -14.27 -21.67
N ASP A 280 -8.82 -13.45 -21.20
CA ASP A 280 -7.66 -13.90 -20.43
C ASP A 280 -8.04 -14.60 -19.11
N HIS A 281 -9.18 -14.22 -18.52
CA HIS A 281 -9.72 -14.87 -17.32
C HIS A 281 -10.48 -16.17 -17.65
N SER A 282 -10.90 -16.40 -18.90
CA SER A 282 -11.69 -17.58 -19.27
C SER A 282 -10.96 -18.90 -19.07
N LYS A 283 -9.62 -18.91 -19.18
CA LYS A 283 -8.78 -20.09 -18.90
C LYS A 283 -8.94 -20.69 -17.51
N TYR A 284 -9.49 -19.93 -16.55
CA TYR A 284 -9.69 -20.42 -15.18
C TYR A 284 -11.01 -21.18 -15.00
N PHE A 285 -11.97 -21.01 -15.91
CA PHE A 285 -13.32 -21.56 -15.83
C PHE A 285 -13.83 -22.18 -17.15
N SER A 286 -13.02 -22.27 -18.20
CA SER A 286 -13.41 -22.79 -19.52
C SER A 286 -13.84 -24.26 -19.52
N ALA A 287 -13.55 -25.00 -18.45
CA ALA A 287 -14.02 -26.38 -18.27
C ALA A 287 -15.45 -26.45 -17.68
N ASP A 288 -15.98 -25.35 -17.16
CA ASP A 288 -17.33 -25.25 -16.61
C ASP A 288 -18.28 -24.69 -17.71
N PRO A 289 -19.25 -25.48 -18.19
CA PRO A 289 -20.16 -25.05 -19.25
C PRO A 289 -21.06 -23.87 -18.85
N GLU A 290 -21.47 -23.79 -17.59
CA GLU A 290 -22.33 -22.70 -17.10
C GLU A 290 -21.54 -21.38 -17.08
N LEU A 291 -20.32 -21.40 -16.55
CA LEU A 291 -19.46 -20.22 -16.54
C LEU A 291 -19.03 -19.80 -17.95
N THR A 292 -18.85 -20.76 -18.86
CA THR A 292 -18.58 -20.48 -20.28
C THR A 292 -19.76 -19.80 -20.96
N TYR A 293 -20.99 -20.23 -20.67
CA TYR A 293 -22.19 -19.57 -21.15
C TYR A 293 -22.29 -18.13 -20.64
N ILE A 294 -22.10 -17.91 -19.33
CA ILE A 294 -22.10 -16.58 -18.70
C ILE A 294 -21.04 -15.67 -19.33
N PHE A 295 -19.84 -16.21 -19.60
CA PHE A 295 -18.78 -15.46 -20.27
C PHE A 295 -19.17 -15.02 -21.69
N ASN A 296 -19.79 -15.92 -22.48
CA ASN A 296 -20.26 -15.59 -23.82
C ASN A 296 -21.40 -14.57 -23.79
N TYR A 297 -22.32 -14.70 -22.83
CA TYR A 297 -23.38 -13.72 -22.56
C TYR A 297 -22.77 -12.33 -22.28
N CYS A 298 -21.80 -12.25 -21.37
CA CYS A 298 -21.12 -11.00 -21.05
C CYS A 298 -20.46 -10.38 -22.28
N CYS A 299 -19.71 -11.18 -23.06
CA CYS A 299 -19.03 -10.68 -24.26
C CYS A 299 -20.02 -10.15 -25.30
N LYS A 300 -21.13 -10.86 -25.53
CA LYS A 300 -22.18 -10.44 -26.47
C LYS A 300 -22.83 -9.13 -26.02
N SER A 301 -23.29 -9.07 -24.77
CA SER A 301 -23.94 -7.87 -24.22
C SER A 301 -23.00 -6.66 -24.22
N LEU A 302 -21.72 -6.84 -23.89
CA LEU A 302 -20.73 -5.75 -23.95
C LEU A 302 -20.50 -5.22 -25.37
N LEU A 303 -20.52 -6.09 -26.38
CA LEU A 303 -20.41 -5.68 -27.78
C LEU A 303 -21.67 -4.93 -28.24
N GLU A 304 -22.86 -5.38 -27.83
CA GLU A 304 -24.13 -4.70 -28.13
C GLU A 304 -24.18 -3.29 -27.52
N HIS A 305 -23.61 -3.11 -26.32
CA HIS A 305 -23.57 -1.82 -25.61
C HIS A 305 -22.24 -1.07 -25.78
N GLN A 306 -21.41 -1.42 -26.76
CA GLN A 306 -20.04 -0.91 -26.83
C GLN A 306 -19.95 0.61 -26.99
N GLU A 307 -20.84 1.23 -27.78
CA GLU A 307 -20.84 2.67 -28.02
C GLU A 307 -21.21 3.41 -26.74
N LEU A 308 -22.27 2.96 -26.06
CA LEU A 308 -22.70 3.49 -24.77
C LEU A 308 -21.58 3.39 -23.73
N PHE A 309 -20.93 2.22 -23.63
CA PHE A 309 -19.85 2.03 -22.67
C PHE A 309 -18.63 2.91 -22.97
N ASN A 310 -18.25 3.05 -24.24
CA ASN A 310 -17.15 3.92 -24.67
C ASN A 310 -17.45 5.41 -24.47
N ASN A 311 -18.72 5.82 -24.54
CA ASN A 311 -19.16 7.19 -24.31
C ASN A 311 -19.18 7.56 -22.83
N GLU A 312 -19.37 6.58 -21.94
CA GLU A 312 -19.39 6.75 -20.48
C GLU A 312 -17.99 6.58 -19.83
N ARG A 313 -16.92 6.83 -20.58
CA ARG A 313 -15.54 6.79 -20.04
C ARG A 313 -15.30 7.94 -19.06
N SER A 314 -14.65 7.59 -17.96
CA SER A 314 -14.21 8.51 -16.92
C SER A 314 -13.08 7.87 -16.13
N PHE A 315 -12.51 8.58 -15.17
CA PHE A 315 -11.75 7.92 -14.12
C PHE A 315 -12.62 6.85 -13.44
N CYS A 316 -12.00 5.73 -13.11
CA CYS A 316 -12.59 4.58 -12.44
C CYS A 316 -11.68 4.23 -11.27
N HIS A 317 -12.23 4.08 -10.07
CA HIS A 317 -11.47 3.61 -8.92
C HIS A 317 -10.95 2.19 -9.14
N GLY A 318 -11.69 1.37 -9.89
CA GLY A 318 -11.29 0.03 -10.34
C GLY A 318 -11.63 -1.08 -9.34
N ASP A 319 -11.76 -0.73 -8.06
CA ASP A 319 -12.32 -1.61 -7.02
C ASP A 319 -13.21 -0.81 -6.05
N PHE A 320 -14.25 -0.17 -6.56
CA PHE A 320 -15.16 0.69 -5.78
C PHE A 320 -16.19 -0.11 -4.97
N THR A 321 -15.71 -1.04 -4.15
CA THR A 321 -16.52 -1.84 -3.22
C THR A 321 -16.78 -1.09 -1.93
N LEU A 322 -17.81 -1.48 -1.17
CA LEU A 322 -18.11 -0.89 0.14
C LEU A 322 -17.01 -1.18 1.19
N SER A 323 -16.17 -2.20 0.98
CA SER A 323 -14.95 -2.44 1.77
C SER A 323 -13.78 -1.51 1.45
N ASN A 324 -13.80 -0.81 0.31
CA ASN A 324 -12.77 0.16 -0.06
C ASN A 324 -13.21 1.61 0.21
N ILE A 325 -14.22 1.77 1.07
CA ILE A 325 -14.71 3.05 1.55
C ILE A 325 -14.76 2.99 3.08
N ILE A 326 -14.06 3.88 3.74
CA ILE A 326 -14.05 4.02 5.21
C ILE A 326 -14.96 5.18 5.60
N VAL A 327 -15.78 4.96 6.63
CA VAL A 327 -16.54 6.00 7.31
C VAL A 327 -15.70 6.56 8.45
N LYS A 328 -15.27 7.82 8.33
CA LYS A 328 -14.51 8.55 9.36
C LYS A 328 -15.20 9.88 9.62
N ASP A 329 -15.63 10.12 10.87
CA ASP A 329 -16.32 11.36 11.28
C ASP A 329 -17.47 11.74 10.34
N ASP A 330 -18.32 10.76 9.99
CA ASP A 330 -19.44 10.91 9.05
C ASP A 330 -19.00 11.27 7.60
N LYS A 331 -17.71 11.21 7.26
CA LYS A 331 -17.20 11.35 5.88
C LYS A 331 -16.88 9.99 5.28
N LEU A 332 -17.10 9.86 3.98
CA LEU A 332 -16.67 8.69 3.22
C LEU A 332 -15.28 8.96 2.65
N VAL A 333 -14.32 8.11 2.98
CA VAL A 333 -12.93 8.18 2.51
C VAL A 333 -12.64 6.95 1.67
N VAL A 334 -12.22 7.16 0.42
CA VAL A 334 -11.95 6.09 -0.54
C VAL A 334 -10.50 5.63 -0.40
N ILE A 335 -10.29 4.32 -0.41
CA ILE A 335 -8.97 3.70 -0.26
C ILE A 335 -8.72 2.66 -1.34
N ASP A 336 -7.44 2.35 -1.57
CA ASP A 336 -7.00 1.25 -2.44
C ASP A 336 -7.54 1.28 -3.89
N PRO A 337 -7.37 2.38 -4.65
CA PRO A 337 -7.70 2.39 -6.07
C PRO A 337 -6.83 1.39 -6.83
N ASN A 338 -7.48 0.63 -7.71
CA ASN A 338 -6.89 -0.44 -8.50
C ASN A 338 -7.06 -0.16 -9.99
N ILE A 339 -6.26 0.77 -10.48
CA ILE A 339 -6.29 1.21 -11.89
C ILE A 339 -5.17 0.51 -12.65
N ASN A 340 -5.50 0.08 -13.86
CA ASN A 340 -4.54 -0.35 -14.86
C ASN A 340 -4.62 0.64 -16.02
N ASP A 341 -3.52 1.34 -16.29
CA ASP A 341 -3.44 2.37 -17.34
C ASP A 341 -3.75 1.83 -18.75
N ASN A 342 -3.66 0.51 -18.95
CA ASN A 342 -3.99 -0.16 -20.20
C ASN A 342 -5.37 -0.84 -20.18
N ALA A 343 -6.22 -0.55 -19.19
CA ALA A 343 -7.56 -1.10 -19.09
C ALA A 343 -8.64 -0.06 -19.38
N MET A 344 -9.83 -0.54 -19.75
CA MET A 344 -11.03 0.29 -19.82
C MET A 344 -11.31 0.94 -18.47
N SER A 345 -11.62 2.24 -18.51
CA SER A 345 -11.93 3.06 -17.33
C SER A 345 -13.24 3.81 -17.56
N SER A 346 -14.22 3.53 -16.69
CA SER A 346 -15.55 4.14 -16.72
C SER A 346 -16.18 4.07 -15.34
N TRP A 347 -16.92 5.10 -14.95
CA TRP A 347 -17.69 5.12 -13.72
C TRP A 347 -18.74 4.01 -13.62
N LEU A 348 -19.16 3.42 -14.75
CA LEU A 348 -20.05 2.27 -14.78
C LEU A 348 -19.39 1.02 -14.18
N LEU A 349 -18.06 0.90 -14.27
CA LEU A 349 -17.30 -0.16 -13.60
C LEU A 349 -17.32 0.03 -12.07
N ASP A 350 -17.26 1.27 -11.59
CA ASP A 350 -17.35 1.56 -10.16
C ASP A 350 -18.77 1.29 -9.61
N ILE A 351 -19.81 1.68 -10.35
CA ILE A 351 -21.20 1.37 -9.96
C ILE A 351 -21.45 -0.13 -9.93
N SER A 352 -21.00 -0.87 -10.94
CA SER A 352 -21.14 -2.34 -10.95
C SER A 352 -20.33 -3.02 -9.85
N LYS A 353 -19.22 -2.41 -9.39
CA LYS A 353 -18.48 -2.86 -8.19
C LYS A 353 -19.26 -2.62 -6.89
N LEU A 354 -19.99 -1.51 -6.77
CA LEU A 354 -20.91 -1.31 -5.65
C LEU A 354 -22.03 -2.35 -5.65
N LEU A 355 -22.60 -2.66 -6.82
CA LEU A 355 -23.62 -3.71 -6.94
C LEU A 355 -23.10 -5.07 -6.48
N GLN A 356 -21.85 -5.42 -6.81
CA GLN A 356 -21.18 -6.59 -6.26
C GLN A 356 -21.15 -6.59 -4.73
N SER A 357 -20.85 -5.46 -4.07
CA SER A 357 -20.95 -5.35 -2.60
C SER A 357 -22.37 -5.54 -2.07
N THR A 358 -23.39 -5.07 -2.80
CA THR A 358 -24.80 -5.27 -2.39
C THR A 358 -25.23 -6.73 -2.36
N ARG A 359 -24.49 -7.63 -3.02
CA ARG A 359 -24.71 -9.08 -2.99
C ARG A 359 -23.96 -9.79 -1.86
N GLY A 360 -23.32 -9.04 -0.97
CA GLY A 360 -22.64 -9.60 0.19
C GLY A 360 -21.22 -10.07 -0.07
N TYR A 361 -20.56 -9.56 -1.11
CA TYR A 361 -19.15 -9.86 -1.43
C TYR A 361 -18.26 -9.86 -0.18
N GLU A 362 -18.37 -8.83 0.65
CA GLU A 362 -17.55 -8.65 1.85
C GLU A 362 -17.80 -9.75 2.89
N TYR A 363 -19.05 -10.16 3.08
CA TYR A 363 -19.39 -11.24 4.00
C TYR A 363 -18.94 -12.61 3.47
N ILE A 364 -19.27 -12.91 2.22
CA ILE A 364 -19.02 -14.21 1.58
C ILE A 364 -17.54 -14.60 1.62
N PHE A 365 -16.66 -13.61 1.47
CA PHE A 365 -15.19 -13.78 1.48
C PHE A 365 -14.52 -13.32 2.78
N GLY A 366 -15.29 -13.12 3.86
CA GLY A 366 -14.75 -12.89 5.21
C GLY A 366 -14.04 -11.53 5.40
N ILE A 367 -14.28 -10.56 4.51
CA ILE A 367 -13.83 -9.18 4.68
C ILE A 367 -14.65 -8.51 5.80
N SER A 368 -15.91 -8.89 5.93
CA SER A 368 -16.80 -8.50 7.02
C SER A 368 -17.43 -9.71 7.70
N LYS A 369 -17.75 -9.55 8.99
CA LYS A 369 -18.56 -10.52 9.76
C LYS A 369 -20.06 -10.23 9.68
N ASN A 370 -20.46 -9.09 9.11
CA ASN A 370 -21.86 -8.69 9.04
C ASN A 370 -22.52 -9.29 7.81
N GLU A 371 -23.41 -10.27 8.03
CA GLU A 371 -24.16 -10.95 6.97
C GLU A 371 -25.22 -10.04 6.32
N ASN A 372 -25.47 -10.30 5.04
CA ASN A 372 -26.49 -9.70 4.16
C ASN A 372 -27.63 -9.00 4.91
N ARG A 373 -27.60 -7.67 4.85
CA ARG A 373 -28.52 -6.80 5.57
C ARG A 373 -29.60 -6.26 4.63
N PRO A 374 -30.88 -6.17 5.04
CA PRO A 374 -31.96 -5.56 4.26
C PRO A 374 -31.60 -4.19 3.66
N GLU A 375 -30.70 -3.46 4.30
CA GLU A 375 -30.15 -2.19 3.89
C GLU A 375 -29.33 -2.28 2.58
N LEU A 376 -28.64 -3.39 2.32
CA LEU A 376 -27.90 -3.61 1.07
C LEU A 376 -28.85 -3.87 -0.11
N ILE A 377 -29.96 -4.55 0.13
CA ILE A 377 -31.03 -4.73 -0.88
C ILE A 377 -31.64 -3.37 -1.23
N LYS A 378 -31.92 -2.54 -0.21
CA LYS A 378 -32.40 -1.16 -0.42
C LYS A 378 -31.38 -0.31 -1.18
N LEU A 379 -30.09 -0.45 -0.86
CA LEU A 379 -29.01 0.22 -1.59
C LEU A 379 -28.99 -0.20 -3.06
N ARG A 380 -29.06 -1.51 -3.35
CA ARG A 380 -29.13 -2.03 -4.72
C ARG A 380 -30.28 -1.39 -5.48
N LYS A 381 -31.49 -1.44 -4.92
CA LYS A 381 -32.67 -0.82 -5.54
C LYS A 381 -32.44 0.67 -5.80
N SER A 382 -31.92 1.40 -4.81
CA SER A 382 -31.66 2.84 -4.92
C SER A 382 -30.63 3.17 -6.02
N ILE A 383 -29.55 2.38 -6.14
CA ILE A 383 -28.57 2.52 -7.23
C ILE A 383 -29.26 2.29 -8.57
N MET A 384 -29.96 1.16 -8.74
CA MET A 384 -30.58 0.80 -10.01
C MET A 384 -31.64 1.81 -10.46
N THR A 385 -32.48 2.28 -9.55
CA THR A 385 -33.50 3.31 -9.84
C THR A 385 -32.89 4.68 -10.18
N SER A 386 -31.63 4.94 -9.78
CA SER A 386 -30.94 6.19 -10.12
C SER A 386 -30.30 6.20 -11.51
N LEU A 387 -30.22 5.04 -12.18
CA LEU A 387 -29.63 4.91 -13.51
C LEU A 387 -30.66 5.18 -14.60
N SER A 388 -30.19 5.73 -15.73
CA SER A 388 -31.00 5.75 -16.95
C SER A 388 -31.36 4.32 -17.38
N PRO A 389 -32.59 4.04 -17.83
CA PRO A 389 -33.00 2.69 -18.22
C PRO A 389 -32.08 2.01 -19.24
N GLU A 390 -31.53 2.79 -20.18
CA GLU A 390 -30.57 2.31 -21.19
C GLU A 390 -29.22 1.83 -20.63
N LEU A 391 -28.84 2.26 -19.42
CA LEU A 391 -27.59 1.87 -18.76
C LEU A 391 -27.73 0.58 -17.94
N ILE A 392 -28.96 0.22 -17.55
CA ILE A 392 -29.23 -0.91 -16.65
C ILE A 392 -28.65 -2.23 -17.20
N PRO A 393 -28.93 -2.65 -18.45
CA PRO A 393 -28.41 -3.92 -18.97
C PRO A 393 -26.88 -3.97 -19.00
N LEU A 394 -26.24 -2.83 -19.33
CA LEU A 394 -24.79 -2.71 -19.34
C LEU A 394 -24.21 -2.83 -17.93
N VAL A 395 -24.78 -2.14 -16.94
CA VAL A 395 -24.30 -2.19 -15.55
C VAL A 395 -24.45 -3.59 -14.94
N GLU A 396 -25.56 -4.28 -15.21
CA GLU A 396 -25.78 -5.67 -14.78
C GLU A 396 -24.77 -6.62 -15.43
N THR A 397 -24.52 -6.44 -16.72
CA THR A 397 -23.49 -7.19 -17.45
C THR A 397 -22.10 -6.94 -16.85
N LEU A 398 -21.78 -5.70 -16.49
CA LEU A 398 -20.52 -5.35 -15.84
C LEU A 398 -20.41 -5.98 -14.44
N GLU A 399 -21.48 -5.98 -13.64
CA GLU A 399 -21.53 -6.67 -12.34
C GLU A 399 -21.20 -8.16 -12.50
N LEU A 400 -21.90 -8.84 -13.42
CA LEU A 400 -21.68 -10.26 -13.72
C LEU A 400 -20.24 -10.53 -14.17
N SER A 401 -19.68 -9.62 -14.98
CA SER A 401 -18.28 -9.72 -15.43
C SER A 401 -17.27 -9.59 -14.29
N HIS A 402 -17.56 -8.83 -13.21
CA HIS A 402 -16.69 -8.75 -12.04
C HIS A 402 -16.65 -10.07 -11.28
N TRP A 403 -17.79 -10.75 -11.14
CA TRP A 403 -17.87 -12.08 -10.52
C TRP A 403 -17.12 -13.13 -11.33
N LEU A 404 -17.26 -13.14 -12.65
CA LEU A 404 -16.43 -13.97 -13.53
C LEU A 404 -14.93 -13.72 -13.35
N ARG A 405 -14.52 -12.44 -13.32
CA ARG A 405 -13.10 -12.08 -13.14
C ARG A 405 -12.54 -12.54 -11.82
N MET A 406 -13.37 -12.57 -10.77
CA MET A 406 -12.97 -13.00 -9.43
C MET A 406 -12.59 -14.47 -9.33
N LEU A 407 -13.14 -15.33 -10.19
CA LEU A 407 -12.85 -16.76 -10.19
C LEU A 407 -11.35 -17.05 -10.30
N ARG A 408 -10.62 -16.26 -11.09
CA ARG A 408 -9.14 -16.33 -11.16
C ARG A 408 -8.51 -16.19 -9.78
N TYR A 409 -8.79 -15.08 -9.09
CA TYR A 409 -8.18 -14.75 -7.81
C TYR A 409 -8.57 -15.74 -6.72
N LYS A 410 -9.82 -16.23 -6.76
CA LYS A 410 -10.31 -17.20 -5.78
C LYS A 410 -9.75 -18.59 -5.99
N LYS A 411 -9.48 -19.00 -7.23
CA LYS A 411 -8.76 -20.26 -7.51
C LYS A 411 -7.34 -20.25 -6.93
N GLU A 412 -6.67 -19.10 -6.93
CA GLU A 412 -5.32 -18.92 -6.37
C GLU A 412 -5.32 -18.96 -4.82
N ILE A 413 -6.41 -18.51 -4.18
CA ILE A 413 -6.55 -18.49 -2.72
C ILE A 413 -7.00 -19.86 -2.16
N GLY A 414 -7.97 -20.52 -2.79
CA GLY A 414 -8.46 -21.82 -2.33
C GLY A 414 -9.74 -22.30 -3.01
N HIS A 415 -9.92 -23.63 -3.03
CA HIS A 415 -11.03 -24.28 -3.74
C HIS A 415 -12.42 -23.84 -3.24
N ASN A 416 -12.60 -23.65 -1.93
CA ASN A 416 -13.90 -23.25 -1.35
C ASN A 416 -14.33 -21.84 -1.79
N ASP A 417 -13.38 -20.91 -1.85
CA ASP A 417 -13.63 -19.54 -2.31
C ASP A 417 -13.99 -19.50 -3.80
N PHE A 418 -13.39 -20.38 -4.60
CA PHE A 418 -13.76 -20.55 -6.01
C PHE A 418 -15.20 -21.04 -6.17
N ILE A 419 -15.61 -22.06 -5.41
CA ILE A 419 -16.98 -22.60 -5.45
C ILE A 419 -18.00 -21.50 -5.10
N LYS A 420 -17.79 -20.76 -4.01
CA LYS A 420 -18.65 -19.63 -3.62
C LYS A 420 -18.80 -18.60 -4.74
N ALA A 421 -17.69 -18.19 -5.35
CA ALA A 421 -17.71 -17.23 -6.45
C ALA A 421 -18.48 -17.76 -7.66
N ARG A 422 -18.29 -19.05 -8.01
CA ARG A 422 -19.00 -19.72 -9.11
C ARG A 422 -20.50 -19.73 -8.85
N ASP A 423 -20.93 -20.20 -7.69
CA ASP A 423 -22.36 -20.38 -7.39
C ASP A 423 -23.12 -19.05 -7.46
N ILE A 424 -22.53 -17.98 -6.90
CA ILE A 424 -23.09 -16.62 -6.98
C ILE A 424 -23.13 -16.11 -8.42
N THR A 425 -22.08 -16.37 -9.22
CA THR A 425 -22.07 -15.94 -10.63
C THR A 425 -23.24 -16.56 -11.41
N ILE A 426 -23.52 -17.84 -11.16
CA ILE A 426 -24.63 -18.57 -11.79
C ILE A 426 -25.99 -18.04 -11.29
N GLU A 427 -26.11 -17.78 -9.98
CA GLU A 427 -27.32 -17.21 -9.39
C GLU A 427 -27.67 -15.84 -10.00
N ILE A 428 -26.69 -14.96 -10.16
CA ILE A 428 -26.89 -13.64 -10.77
C ILE A 428 -27.41 -13.76 -12.20
N LEU A 429 -26.86 -14.65 -13.02
CA LEU A 429 -27.36 -14.85 -14.38
C LEU A 429 -28.83 -15.31 -14.36
N LYS A 430 -29.18 -16.28 -13.50
CA LYS A 430 -30.56 -16.79 -13.39
C LYS A 430 -31.55 -15.68 -13.01
N GLU A 431 -31.13 -14.77 -12.13
CA GLU A 431 -31.94 -13.60 -11.78
C GLU A 431 -32.14 -12.67 -12.99
N LEU A 432 -31.08 -12.37 -13.74
CA LEU A 432 -31.14 -11.51 -14.93
C LEU A 432 -32.01 -12.09 -16.05
N GLU A 433 -32.03 -13.41 -16.19
CA GLU A 433 -32.88 -14.12 -17.16
C GLU A 433 -34.35 -14.23 -16.71
N SER A 434 -34.64 -14.02 -15.43
CA SER A 434 -36.01 -14.10 -14.93
C SER A 434 -36.81 -12.82 -15.24
N GLU A 435 -37.98 -12.99 -15.87
CA GLU A 435 -38.90 -11.86 -16.18
C GLU A 435 -39.32 -11.07 -14.93
N THR A 436 -39.29 -11.72 -13.76
CA THR A 436 -39.70 -11.15 -12.46
C THR A 436 -38.78 -10.04 -11.96
N TRP A 437 -37.48 -10.06 -12.28
CA TRP A 437 -36.55 -9.02 -11.84
C TRP A 437 -36.73 -7.70 -12.59
N GLN A 438 -36.93 -7.75 -13.91
CA GLN A 438 -37.24 -6.56 -14.71
C GLN A 438 -38.54 -5.89 -14.25
N THR A 439 -39.51 -6.67 -13.76
CA THR A 439 -40.75 -6.12 -13.21
C THR A 439 -40.56 -5.51 -11.81
N GLN A 440 -39.70 -6.08 -10.96
CA GLN A 440 -39.48 -5.62 -9.57
C GLN A 440 -38.66 -4.33 -9.43
N LEU A 441 -37.89 -3.94 -10.45
CA LEU A 441 -37.18 -2.65 -10.49
C LEU A 441 -38.07 -1.48 -10.93
N LEU A 442 -39.18 -1.77 -11.63
CA LEU A 442 -40.11 -0.78 -12.19
C LEU A 442 -41.31 -0.46 -11.28
N TYR A 443 -41.44 -1.14 -10.14
CA TYR A 443 -42.41 -0.89 -9.06
C TYR A 443 -41.67 -0.70 -7.72
#